data_AF-A0A7V3JL74-F1
#
_entry.id   AF-A0A7V3JL74-F1
#
_cell.length_a   1.000
_cell.length_b   1.000
_cell.length_c   1.000
_cell.angle_alpha   90.00
_cell.angle_beta   90.00
_cell.angle_gamma   90.00
#
_symmetry.space_group_name_H-M   'P 1'
#
loop_
_entity.id
_entity.type
_entity.pdbx_description
1 polymer ?
#
loop_
_entity_poly.entity_id
_entity_poly.type
_entity_poly.pdbx_seq_one_letter_code
_entity_poly.pdbx_strand_id
1 'polypeptide(L)'
;MSEAPKDNSLAAEKVKSFPHKPGVYLMKDGAGRVIYVGKAKDLRARAGSYFLKAAAEDRRTAPLVQEIRDIDYLEAESEVDALLLEARLIKDIQPKFNQDLKDDKTFPYLEIHTEEDFPRVAFTREPSLRGTKLYGPFASAAGLRGAIQVLQKVFRFRTCTLDIEENDPRWRWFRPCLLASIQQCSAPCNLRISKEEYRKDIRRLQKFLEGRKKDLLEEMREEMKAAAAELRFEEAARLRDEIHLLETLDQRGELDTHVQPEVFHIDPKKGLAGLQRVLQLPKSPRVIEGVDIAHLAGSETVASVVQFLDGLPFKPGYRHYRIRAVEGVDDFGSIHEVVARRFQRLHDEGEVFPDILLVDGGRGQLHAALAAFDALQLQPPCVVALAKRQEELYVPDRSEPLRLARRSFALRLLQYVRDEAHRFAQHYHHILRRKSTLGE
;
A
#
# COMPACT_ATOMS: atom_id res chain seq x y z
N MET A 1 -20.34 29.02 42.41
CA MET A 1 -19.72 27.82 41.81
C MET A 1 -20.69 27.30 40.76
N SER A 2 -20.47 27.61 39.48
CA SER A 2 -21.37 27.16 38.40
C SER A 2 -21.26 25.63 38.29
N GLU A 3 -22.40 24.94 38.41
CA GLU A 3 -22.48 23.49 38.13
C GLU A 3 -21.95 23.24 36.73
N ALA A 4 -20.89 22.40 36.62
CA ALA A 4 -20.44 21.94 35.32
C ALA A 4 -21.61 21.18 34.65
N PRO A 5 -21.98 21.53 33.41
CA PRO A 5 -23.13 20.94 32.75
C PRO A 5 -22.96 19.41 32.67
N LYS A 6 -24.04 18.68 32.98
CA LYS A 6 -24.13 17.22 32.92
C LYS A 6 -24.30 16.70 31.48
N ASP A 7 -23.99 17.49 30.47
CA ASP A 7 -24.02 17.11 29.06
C ASP A 7 -22.61 17.21 28.44
N ASN A 8 -22.50 17.04 27.12
CA ASN A 8 -21.24 17.13 26.38
C ASN A 8 -21.12 18.45 25.58
N SER A 9 -21.93 19.46 25.92
CA SER A 9 -22.03 20.73 25.19
C SER A 9 -20.74 21.54 25.21
N LEU A 10 -20.06 21.58 26.37
CA LEU A 10 -18.76 22.25 26.51
C LEU A 10 -17.70 21.62 25.61
N ALA A 11 -17.63 20.30 25.56
CA ALA A 11 -16.73 19.59 24.67
C ALA A 11 -17.05 19.89 23.20
N ALA A 12 -18.34 19.90 22.83
CA ALA A 12 -18.78 20.22 21.47
C ALA A 12 -18.38 21.66 21.05
N GLU A 13 -18.50 22.64 21.95
CA GLU A 13 -18.08 24.01 21.67
C GLU A 13 -16.56 24.12 21.56
N LYS A 14 -15.83 23.44 22.45
CA LYS A 14 -14.36 23.42 22.44
C LYS A 14 -13.79 22.82 21.16
N VAL A 15 -14.43 21.81 20.56
CA VAL A 15 -13.98 21.26 19.27
C VAL A 15 -13.99 22.30 18.14
N LYS A 16 -14.91 23.28 18.16
CA LYS A 16 -14.97 24.30 17.09
C LYS A 16 -13.71 25.16 17.02
N SER A 17 -12.95 25.26 18.11
CA SER A 17 -11.67 25.99 18.13
C SER A 17 -10.48 25.16 17.64
N PHE A 18 -10.63 23.84 17.48
CA PHE A 18 -9.53 22.96 17.07
C PHE A 18 -8.99 23.36 15.69
N PRO A 19 -7.70 23.19 15.41
CA PRO A 19 -7.13 23.51 14.10
C PRO A 19 -7.57 22.50 13.03
N HIS A 20 -7.60 22.94 11.76
CA HIS A 20 -7.74 22.07 10.60
C HIS A 20 -6.37 21.46 10.22
N LYS A 21 -5.81 20.65 11.12
CA LYS A 21 -4.51 20.00 10.96
C LYS A 21 -4.54 18.55 11.43
N PRO A 22 -3.56 17.71 11.02
CA PRO A 22 -3.37 16.39 11.60
C PRO A 22 -3.06 16.45 13.08
N GLY A 23 -3.47 15.42 13.81
CA GLY A 23 -3.18 15.33 15.25
C GLY A 23 -3.94 14.23 15.96
N VAL A 24 -3.87 14.27 17.29
CA VAL A 24 -4.55 13.33 18.18
C VAL A 24 -5.48 14.11 19.11
N TYR A 25 -6.72 13.66 19.24
CA TYR A 25 -7.68 14.20 20.21
C TYR A 25 -7.86 13.24 21.38
N LEU A 26 -8.07 13.80 22.57
CA LEU A 26 -8.22 13.10 23.84
C LEU A 26 -9.60 13.46 24.42
N MET A 27 -10.48 12.49 24.55
CA MET A 27 -11.78 12.68 25.20
C MET A 27 -11.67 12.35 26.68
N LYS A 28 -12.31 13.16 27.52
CA LYS A 28 -12.24 13.08 28.97
C LYS A 28 -13.62 12.96 29.62
N ASP A 29 -13.68 12.24 30.73
CA ASP A 29 -14.87 12.17 31.58
C ASP A 29 -14.99 13.37 32.53
N GLY A 30 -16.03 13.36 33.37
CA GLY A 30 -16.30 14.45 34.34
C GLY A 30 -15.26 14.57 35.46
N ALA A 31 -14.39 13.57 35.64
CA ALA A 31 -13.26 13.62 36.55
C ALA A 31 -11.97 14.07 35.85
N GLY A 32 -12.02 14.40 34.55
CA GLY A 32 -10.87 14.79 33.75
C GLY A 32 -9.98 13.62 33.30
N ARG A 33 -10.43 12.37 33.48
CA ARG A 33 -9.67 11.18 33.06
C ARG A 33 -9.85 10.98 31.55
N VAL A 34 -8.76 10.68 30.85
CA VAL A 34 -8.82 10.37 29.42
C VAL A 34 -9.46 8.99 29.22
N ILE A 35 -10.62 8.98 28.56
CA ILE A 35 -11.42 7.77 28.31
C ILE A 35 -11.28 7.25 26.88
N TYR A 36 -10.86 8.10 25.94
CA TYR A 36 -10.62 7.73 24.55
C TYR A 36 -9.56 8.63 23.91
N VAL A 37 -8.72 8.03 23.07
CA VAL A 37 -7.68 8.68 22.26
C VAL A 37 -7.91 8.30 20.80
N GLY A 38 -7.92 9.29 19.91
CA GLY A 38 -8.05 9.03 18.47
C GLY A 38 -7.22 9.97 17.61
N LYS A 39 -6.70 9.46 16.49
CA LYS A 39 -6.03 10.25 15.46
C LYS A 39 -7.00 10.89 14.48
N ALA A 40 -6.57 12.00 13.88
CA ALA A 40 -7.30 12.71 12.84
C ALA A 40 -6.35 13.26 11.77
N LYS A 41 -6.81 13.27 10.51
CA LYS A 41 -6.20 14.08 9.43
C LYS A 41 -6.57 15.55 9.58
N ASP A 42 -7.78 15.80 10.04
CA ASP A 42 -8.31 17.11 10.41
C ASP A 42 -8.94 16.98 11.79
N LEU A 43 -8.28 17.55 12.80
CA LEU A 43 -8.69 17.50 14.20
C LEU A 43 -10.11 18.02 14.40
N ARG A 44 -10.45 19.18 13.81
CA ARG A 44 -11.78 19.78 13.97
C ARG A 44 -12.86 18.91 13.34
N ALA A 45 -12.69 18.54 12.08
CA ALA A 45 -13.69 17.77 11.35
C ALA A 45 -13.90 16.38 11.99
N ARG A 46 -12.81 15.69 12.36
CA ARG A 46 -12.90 14.34 12.92
C ARG A 46 -13.43 14.34 14.36
N ALA A 47 -12.93 15.21 15.23
CA ALA A 47 -13.42 15.28 16.61
C ALA A 47 -14.89 15.75 16.64
N GLY A 48 -15.27 16.67 15.74
CA GLY A 48 -16.62 17.21 15.65
C GLY A 48 -17.68 16.16 15.31
N SER A 49 -17.29 15.12 14.55
CA SER A 49 -18.22 14.06 14.13
C SER A 49 -18.90 13.32 15.30
N TYR A 50 -18.29 13.28 16.49
CA TYR A 50 -18.86 12.63 17.68
C TYR A 50 -19.98 13.42 18.35
N PHE A 51 -20.09 14.72 18.06
CA PHE A 51 -21.11 15.60 18.62
C PHE A 51 -22.29 15.81 17.65
N LEU A 52 -22.30 15.09 16.52
CA LEU A 52 -23.45 15.02 15.61
C LEU A 52 -24.51 14.05 16.16
N LYS A 53 -25.79 14.32 15.88
CA LYS A 53 -26.90 13.45 16.33
C LYS A 53 -26.71 11.98 15.95
N ALA A 54 -26.20 11.71 14.74
CA ALA A 54 -25.93 10.36 14.27
C ALA A 54 -24.96 9.56 15.16
N ALA A 55 -23.98 10.22 15.80
CA ALA A 55 -23.00 9.56 16.66
C ALA A 55 -23.60 9.15 18.03
N ALA A 56 -24.63 9.87 18.49
CA ALA A 56 -25.37 9.55 19.71
C ALA A 56 -26.37 8.39 19.51
N GLU A 57 -26.74 8.09 18.27
CA GLU A 57 -27.67 7.01 17.90
C GLU A 57 -26.95 5.71 17.51
N ASP A 58 -25.67 5.79 17.12
CA ASP A 58 -24.88 4.63 16.73
C ASP A 58 -24.54 3.72 17.93
N ARG A 59 -24.82 2.42 17.81
CA ARG A 59 -24.68 1.43 18.91
C ARG A 59 -23.24 1.31 19.43
N ARG A 60 -22.23 1.64 18.62
CA ARG A 60 -20.81 1.52 18.99
C ARG A 60 -20.31 2.81 19.63
N THR A 61 -20.67 3.99 19.09
CA THR A 61 -20.16 5.27 19.62
C THR A 61 -21.02 5.89 20.71
N ALA A 62 -22.31 5.57 20.80
CA ALA A 62 -23.22 6.16 21.78
C ALA A 62 -22.74 6.03 23.24
N PRO A 63 -22.22 4.87 23.71
CA PRO A 63 -21.71 4.74 25.09
C PRO A 63 -20.54 5.69 25.39
N LEU A 64 -19.63 5.86 24.43
CA LEU A 64 -18.52 6.81 24.55
C LEU A 64 -19.06 8.24 24.64
N VAL A 65 -19.91 8.63 23.69
CA VAL A 65 -20.44 10.01 23.57
C VAL A 65 -21.16 10.49 24.83
N GLN A 66 -21.81 9.57 25.56
CA GLN A 66 -22.49 9.86 26.82
C GLN A 66 -21.53 10.13 27.99
N GLU A 67 -20.32 9.57 27.97
CA GLU A 67 -19.31 9.77 29.02
C GLU A 67 -18.42 11.01 28.78
N ILE A 68 -18.39 11.56 27.56
CA ILE A 68 -17.58 12.74 27.22
C ILE A 68 -18.06 13.98 27.98
N ARG A 69 -17.15 14.64 28.69
CA ARG A 69 -17.37 15.95 29.35
C ARG A 69 -16.41 17.02 28.86
N ASP A 70 -15.19 16.64 28.49
CA ASP A 70 -14.18 17.55 27.95
C ASP A 70 -13.39 16.85 26.82
N ILE A 71 -12.70 17.64 26.02
CA ILE A 71 -11.87 17.18 24.91
C ILE A 71 -10.65 18.08 24.72
N ASP A 72 -9.49 17.48 24.51
CA ASP A 72 -8.25 18.17 24.17
C ASP A 72 -7.64 17.62 22.88
N TYR A 73 -6.60 18.28 22.38
CA TYR A 73 -5.85 17.83 21.22
C TYR A 73 -4.35 18.08 21.36
N LEU A 74 -3.59 17.33 20.57
CA LEU A 74 -2.19 17.55 20.28
C LEU A 74 -2.03 17.62 18.76
N GLU A 75 -1.42 18.70 18.25
CA GLU A 75 -1.08 18.82 16.84
C GLU A 75 0.04 17.85 16.47
N ALA A 76 -0.04 17.31 15.27
CA ALA A 76 1.03 16.52 14.68
C ALA A 76 1.44 17.18 13.34
N GLU A 77 2.72 17.05 13.00
CA GLU A 77 3.24 17.57 11.73
C GLU A 77 2.68 16.75 10.54
N SER A 78 2.53 15.44 10.72
CA SER A 78 2.03 14.52 9.70
C SER A 78 0.95 13.55 10.21
N GLU A 79 0.26 12.88 9.29
CA GLU A 79 -0.64 11.76 9.65
C GLU A 79 0.12 10.58 10.29
N VAL A 80 1.37 10.36 9.90
CA VAL A 80 2.23 9.32 10.49
C VAL A 80 2.61 9.70 11.92
N ASP A 81 2.95 10.96 12.16
CA ASP A 81 3.23 11.48 13.51
C ASP A 81 1.98 11.39 14.39
N ALA A 82 0.80 11.71 13.86
CA ALA A 82 -0.47 11.54 14.56
C ALA A 82 -0.74 10.07 14.92
N LEU A 83 -0.43 9.13 14.01
CA LEU A 83 -0.57 7.69 14.26
C LEU A 83 0.40 7.20 15.33
N LEU A 84 1.66 7.64 15.30
CA LEU A 84 2.67 7.26 16.30
C LEU A 84 2.35 7.86 17.67
N LEU A 85 1.91 9.12 17.70
CA LEU A 85 1.48 9.80 18.92
C LEU A 85 0.24 9.13 19.53
N GLU A 86 -0.75 8.75 18.72
CA GLU A 86 -1.93 8.00 19.16
C GLU A 86 -1.50 6.68 19.81
N ALA A 87 -0.65 5.91 19.13
CA ALA A 87 -0.18 4.63 19.65
C ALA A 87 0.56 4.76 20.98
N ARG A 88 1.39 5.79 21.12
CA ARG A 88 2.10 6.12 22.37
C ARG A 88 1.11 6.47 23.49
N LEU A 89 0.16 7.36 23.23
CA LEU A 89 -0.83 7.78 24.22
C LEU A 89 -1.75 6.63 24.63
N ILE A 90 -2.18 5.78 23.70
CA ILE A 90 -2.96 4.57 24.04
C ILE A 90 -2.12 3.63 24.91
N LYS A 91 -0.83 3.45 24.58
CA LYS A 91 0.09 2.62 25.37
C LYS A 91 0.23 3.14 26.80
N ASP A 92 0.46 4.43 26.96
CA ASP A 92 0.79 5.06 28.24
C ASP A 92 -0.45 5.29 29.12
N ILE A 93 -1.59 5.64 28.52
CA ILE A 93 -2.83 6.00 29.22
C ILE A 93 -3.76 4.79 29.42
N GLN A 94 -3.73 3.82 28.51
CA GLN A 94 -4.65 2.66 28.48
C GLN A 94 -6.14 3.06 28.62
N PRO A 95 -6.69 3.91 27.71
CA PRO A 95 -8.05 4.42 27.86
C PRO A 95 -9.12 3.34 27.71
N LYS A 96 -10.15 3.39 28.57
CA LYS A 96 -11.28 2.44 28.62
C LYS A 96 -11.86 2.13 27.23
N PHE A 97 -12.30 3.16 26.50
CA PHE A 97 -13.00 2.94 25.22
C PHE A 97 -12.08 2.53 24.08
N ASN A 98 -10.76 2.76 24.16
CA ASN A 98 -9.84 2.19 23.18
C ASN A 98 -9.72 0.66 23.33
N GLN A 99 -9.96 0.13 24.54
CA GLN A 99 -10.00 -1.30 24.82
C GLN A 99 -11.38 -1.90 24.53
N ASP A 100 -12.47 -1.22 24.92
CA ASP A 100 -13.85 -1.71 24.80
C ASP A 100 -14.38 -1.66 23.35
N LEU A 101 -13.98 -0.66 22.56
CA LEU A 101 -14.43 -0.51 21.16
C LEU A 101 -13.67 -1.43 20.18
N LYS A 102 -12.90 -2.38 20.70
CA LYS A 102 -12.10 -3.30 19.90
C LYS A 102 -13.00 -4.41 19.34
N ASP A 103 -12.82 -4.75 18.06
CA ASP A 103 -13.24 -6.08 17.58
C ASP A 103 -12.47 -7.14 18.39
N ASP A 104 -12.89 -8.41 18.36
CA ASP A 104 -12.16 -9.59 18.92
C ASP A 104 -10.72 -9.82 18.36
N LYS A 105 -10.09 -8.80 17.75
CA LYS A 105 -8.76 -8.82 17.16
C LYS A 105 -7.74 -8.17 18.09
N THR A 106 -6.57 -8.79 18.22
CA THR A 106 -5.40 -8.24 18.91
C THR A 106 -4.89 -6.96 18.24
N PHE A 107 -4.29 -6.06 19.05
CA PHE A 107 -3.75 -4.81 18.51
C PHE A 107 -2.54 -5.11 17.61
N PRO A 108 -2.44 -4.47 16.44
CA PRO A 108 -1.21 -4.52 15.66
C PRO A 108 -0.08 -3.70 16.31
N TYR A 109 1.13 -4.18 16.11
CA TYR A 109 2.39 -3.61 16.56
C TYR A 109 3.37 -3.53 15.38
N LEU A 110 4.26 -2.55 15.46
CA LEU A 110 5.48 -2.50 14.65
C LEU A 110 6.61 -3.09 15.51
N GLU A 111 7.21 -4.15 15.00
CA GLU A 111 8.26 -4.91 15.67
C GLU A 111 9.57 -4.76 14.90
N ILE A 112 10.65 -4.41 15.60
CA ILE A 112 12.00 -4.34 15.02
C ILE A 112 12.86 -5.42 15.69
N HIS A 113 13.37 -6.37 14.92
CA HIS A 113 14.20 -7.46 15.45
C HIS A 113 15.65 -7.02 15.62
N THR A 114 15.96 -6.42 16.76
CA THR A 114 17.24 -5.76 17.03
C THR A 114 18.41 -6.71 17.22
N GLU A 115 18.16 -7.99 17.48
CA GLU A 115 19.21 -9.03 17.63
C GLU A 115 19.78 -9.51 16.30
N GLU A 116 19.04 -9.38 15.19
CA GLU A 116 19.53 -9.78 13.86
C GLU A 116 20.72 -8.92 13.41
N ASP A 117 21.61 -9.48 12.59
CA ASP A 117 22.68 -8.71 11.92
C ASP A 117 22.12 -7.55 11.09
N PHE A 118 21.02 -7.82 10.40
CA PHE A 118 20.27 -6.83 9.64
C PHE A 118 18.83 -6.76 10.17
N PRO A 119 18.54 -5.91 11.18
CA PRO A 119 17.22 -5.85 11.82
C PRO A 119 16.08 -5.69 10.81
N ARG A 120 15.15 -6.64 10.81
CA ARG A 120 13.91 -6.55 10.04
C ARG A 120 12.84 -5.77 10.81
N VAL A 121 12.03 -5.03 10.08
CA VAL A 121 10.83 -4.36 10.58
C VAL A 121 9.61 -5.16 10.16
N ALA A 122 8.75 -5.50 11.11
CA ALA A 122 7.60 -6.36 10.89
C ALA A 122 6.31 -5.74 11.44
N PHE A 123 5.20 -6.05 10.78
CA PHE A 123 3.87 -5.90 11.32
C PHE A 123 3.53 -7.19 12.07
N THR A 124 3.15 -7.10 13.35
CA THR A 124 2.72 -8.27 14.13
C THR A 124 1.48 -7.95 14.96
N ARG A 125 0.75 -8.99 15.34
CA ARG A 125 -0.33 -8.94 16.34
C ARG A 125 -0.01 -9.77 17.59
N GLU A 126 1.08 -10.52 17.53
CA GLU A 126 1.61 -11.41 18.56
C GLU A 126 3.07 -10.99 18.74
N PRO A 127 3.33 -9.89 19.47
CA PRO A 127 4.67 -9.35 19.59
C PRO A 127 5.56 -10.27 20.43
N SER A 128 6.81 -10.43 20.01
CA SER A 128 7.82 -11.12 20.80
C SER A 128 8.34 -10.17 21.87
N LEU A 129 8.52 -10.64 23.11
CA LEU A 129 9.02 -9.81 24.21
C LEU A 129 10.55 -9.83 24.35
N ARG A 130 11.25 -10.69 23.59
CA ARG A 130 12.71 -10.84 23.62
C ARG A 130 13.32 -10.51 22.26
N GLY A 131 14.47 -9.85 22.28
CA GLY A 131 15.27 -9.55 21.10
C GLY A 131 14.66 -8.55 20.12
N THR A 132 13.58 -7.88 20.50
CA THR A 132 12.84 -6.97 19.64
C THR A 132 12.53 -5.64 20.34
N LYS A 133 12.38 -4.60 19.53
CA LYS A 133 11.83 -3.31 19.94
C LYS A 133 10.41 -3.19 19.41
N LEU A 134 9.45 -2.95 20.31
CA LEU A 134 8.03 -2.90 20.00
C LEU A 134 7.49 -1.46 20.06
N TYR A 135 6.78 -1.08 19.00
CA TYR A 135 6.02 0.17 18.90
C TYR A 135 4.54 -0.16 18.70
N GLY A 136 3.66 0.57 19.38
CA GLY A 136 2.25 0.24 19.50
C GLY A 136 1.79 0.12 20.95
N PRO A 137 0.53 -0.27 21.19
CA PRO A 137 -0.44 -0.79 20.21
C PRO A 137 -0.98 0.27 19.25
N PHE A 138 -1.24 -0.10 18.00
CA PHE A 138 -1.86 0.79 17.02
C PHE A 138 -3.36 0.50 16.88
N ALA A 139 -4.21 1.54 16.85
CA ALA A 139 -5.65 1.37 16.70
C ALA A 139 -6.06 0.88 15.29
N SER A 140 -5.32 1.28 14.25
CA SER A 140 -5.60 0.93 12.85
C SER A 140 -4.50 0.08 12.22
N ALA A 141 -4.85 -1.15 11.82
CA ALA A 141 -3.93 -2.03 11.09
C ALA A 141 -3.60 -1.49 9.68
N ALA A 142 -4.58 -0.90 9.00
CA ALA A 142 -4.38 -0.29 7.68
C ALA A 142 -3.48 0.93 7.77
N GLY A 143 -3.72 1.81 8.76
CA GLY A 143 -2.87 2.97 9.02
C GLY A 143 -1.42 2.58 9.32
N LEU A 144 -1.22 1.54 10.13
CA LEU A 144 0.13 1.02 10.39
C LEU A 144 0.80 0.49 9.11
N ARG A 145 0.09 -0.28 8.28
CA ARG A 145 0.64 -0.76 7.00
C ARG A 145 1.04 0.39 6.07
N GLY A 146 0.20 1.43 5.97
CA GLY A 146 0.50 2.64 5.21
C GLY A 146 1.74 3.35 5.76
N ALA A 147 1.85 3.52 7.08
CA ALA A 147 3.02 4.13 7.71
C ALA A 147 4.31 3.34 7.44
N ILE A 148 4.29 2.01 7.55
CA ILE A 148 5.45 1.17 7.23
C ILE A 148 5.94 1.43 5.79
N GLN A 149 5.03 1.53 4.82
CA GLN A 149 5.41 1.81 3.42
C GLN A 149 6.06 3.18 3.23
N VAL A 150 5.55 4.21 3.90
CA VAL A 150 6.12 5.56 3.85
C VAL A 150 7.51 5.57 4.49
N LEU A 151 7.64 5.01 5.69
CA LEU A 151 8.90 4.91 6.42
C LEU A 151 9.94 4.09 5.64
N GLN A 152 9.50 3.06 4.93
CA GLN A 152 10.40 2.23 4.13
C GLN A 152 11.01 2.97 2.93
N LYS A 153 10.33 3.98 2.37
CA LYS A 153 10.90 4.85 1.33
C LYS A 153 12.01 5.76 1.87
N VAL A 154 11.94 6.12 3.15
CA VAL A 154 12.91 6.99 3.82
C VAL A 154 14.10 6.17 4.31
N PHE A 155 13.83 5.19 5.17
CA PHE A 155 14.85 4.47 5.94
C PHE A 155 15.32 3.16 5.29
N ARG A 156 14.70 2.76 4.17
CA ARG A 156 15.12 1.62 3.32
C ARG A 156 15.37 0.31 4.09
N PHE A 157 14.59 0.07 5.14
CA PHE A 157 14.69 -1.15 5.94
C PHE A 157 14.04 -2.35 5.24
N ARG A 158 14.46 -3.55 5.63
CA ARG A 158 13.88 -4.81 5.15
C ARG A 158 12.63 -5.21 5.95
N THR A 159 11.71 -5.87 5.26
CA THR A 159 10.50 -6.51 5.84
C THR A 159 10.41 -8.01 5.52
N CYS A 160 11.39 -8.56 4.80
CA CYS A 160 11.44 -9.97 4.45
C CYS A 160 11.85 -10.84 5.66
N THR A 161 11.46 -12.12 5.63
CA THR A 161 11.70 -13.09 6.72
C THR A 161 13.02 -13.87 6.59
N LEU A 162 13.94 -13.40 5.75
CA LEU A 162 15.24 -14.05 5.55
C LEU A 162 16.11 -13.98 6.83
N ASP A 163 16.95 -14.97 7.07
CA ASP A 163 17.86 -14.95 8.21
C ASP A 163 19.27 -14.59 7.75
N ILE A 164 19.51 -13.28 7.62
CA ILE A 164 20.70 -12.74 6.95
C ILE A 164 21.78 -12.53 7.99
N GLU A 165 22.88 -13.27 7.82
CA GLU A 165 24.11 -13.13 8.58
C GLU A 165 25.19 -12.52 7.68
N GLU A 166 25.97 -11.58 8.19
CA GLU A 166 26.98 -10.87 7.40
C GLU A 166 28.09 -11.80 6.89
N ASN A 167 28.45 -12.81 7.68
CA ASN A 167 29.55 -13.72 7.39
C ASN A 167 29.14 -14.92 6.51
N ASP A 168 27.87 -15.04 6.15
CA ASP A 168 27.38 -16.17 5.36
C ASP A 168 27.57 -15.90 3.85
N PRO A 169 28.43 -16.67 3.16
CA PRO A 169 28.77 -16.43 1.76
C PRO A 169 27.59 -16.62 0.80
N ARG A 170 26.49 -17.28 1.20
CA ARG A 170 25.31 -17.48 0.33
C ARG A 170 24.68 -16.15 -0.11
N TRP A 171 24.80 -15.11 0.72
CA TRP A 171 24.18 -13.82 0.46
C TRP A 171 24.88 -13.06 -0.67
N ARG A 172 26.16 -13.31 -0.92
CA ARG A 172 26.92 -12.64 -1.98
C ARG A 172 26.30 -12.79 -3.37
N TRP A 173 25.62 -13.91 -3.62
CA TRP A 173 25.00 -14.23 -4.91
C TRP A 173 23.46 -14.24 -4.87
N PHE A 174 22.88 -13.91 -3.71
CA PHE A 174 21.43 -13.92 -3.55
C PHE A 174 20.80 -12.73 -4.28
N ARG A 175 19.78 -13.00 -5.09
CA ARG A 175 19.10 -11.97 -5.89
C ARG A 175 18.21 -11.08 -5.01
N PRO A 176 18.43 -9.76 -4.93
CA PRO A 176 17.55 -8.86 -4.19
C PRO A 176 16.11 -8.86 -4.70
N CYS A 177 15.16 -8.63 -3.80
CA CYS A 177 13.75 -8.55 -4.13
C CYS A 177 13.38 -7.19 -4.76
N LEU A 178 12.11 -7.05 -5.14
CA LEU A 178 11.56 -5.82 -5.74
C LEU A 178 11.82 -4.57 -4.87
N LEU A 179 11.75 -4.69 -3.54
CA LEU A 179 11.98 -3.56 -2.62
C LEU A 179 13.37 -2.94 -2.82
N ALA A 180 14.38 -3.75 -3.12
CA ALA A 180 15.69 -3.24 -3.48
C ALA A 180 15.67 -2.47 -4.80
N SER A 181 15.00 -3.02 -5.82
CA SER A 181 14.89 -2.38 -7.14
C SER A 181 14.12 -1.07 -7.13
N ILE A 182 13.19 -0.87 -6.19
CA ILE A 182 12.41 0.37 -6.02
C ILE A 182 12.95 1.27 -4.90
N GLN A 183 14.18 1.02 -4.42
CA GLN A 183 14.87 1.80 -3.38
C GLN A 183 14.11 1.91 -2.04
N GLN A 184 13.39 0.86 -1.69
CA GLN A 184 12.70 0.68 -0.41
C GLN A 184 13.44 -0.30 0.53
N CYS A 185 14.50 -0.95 0.05
CA CYS A 185 15.37 -1.76 0.87
C CYS A 185 16.82 -1.58 0.42
N SER A 186 17.75 -1.38 1.35
CA SER A 186 19.19 -1.30 1.04
C SER A 186 19.81 -2.66 0.67
N ALA A 187 18.98 -3.70 0.52
CA ALA A 187 19.36 -5.05 0.06
C ALA A 187 20.50 -5.72 0.85
N PRO A 188 20.38 -5.85 2.19
CA PRO A 188 21.34 -6.61 2.98
C PRO A 188 21.41 -8.09 2.56
N CYS A 189 20.34 -8.62 1.95
CA CYS A 189 20.30 -9.97 1.41
C CYS A 189 21.30 -10.22 0.28
N ASN A 190 21.89 -9.18 -0.29
CA ASN A 190 22.98 -9.29 -1.26
C ASN A 190 24.27 -8.61 -0.80
N LEU A 191 24.37 -8.29 0.50
CA LEU A 191 25.50 -7.57 1.11
C LEU A 191 25.84 -6.25 0.40
N ARG A 192 24.82 -5.54 -0.13
CA ARG A 192 24.99 -4.22 -0.77
C ARG A 192 25.18 -3.07 0.22
N ILE A 193 25.02 -3.36 1.51
CA ILE A 193 25.19 -2.44 2.62
C ILE A 193 25.85 -3.22 3.75
N SER A 194 26.77 -2.59 4.48
CA SER A 194 27.41 -3.22 5.64
C SER A 194 26.44 -3.33 6.81
N LYS A 195 26.75 -4.23 7.75
CA LYS A 195 25.98 -4.36 8.99
C LYS A 195 25.94 -3.04 9.78
N GLU A 196 27.05 -2.32 9.85
CA GLU A 196 27.19 -1.08 10.60
C GLU A 196 26.31 0.04 10.02
N GLU A 197 26.35 0.20 8.69
CA GLU A 197 25.55 1.20 7.98
C GLU A 197 24.07 0.88 8.06
N TYR A 198 23.67 -0.37 7.84
CA TYR A 198 22.28 -0.77 7.94
C TYR A 198 21.74 -0.55 9.37
N ARG A 199 22.54 -0.87 10.39
CA ARG A 199 22.17 -0.57 11.79
C ARG A 199 22.07 0.94 12.06
N LYS A 200 22.84 1.78 11.37
CA LYS A 200 22.72 3.24 11.46
C LYS A 200 21.34 3.70 10.95
N ASP A 201 20.88 3.17 9.83
CA ASP A 201 19.55 3.47 9.28
C ASP A 201 18.42 3.01 10.23
N ILE A 202 18.57 1.84 10.84
CA ILE A 202 17.62 1.34 11.85
C ILE A 202 17.60 2.21 13.12
N ARG A 203 18.76 2.72 13.58
CA ARG A 203 18.80 3.67 14.70
C ARG A 203 18.11 4.99 14.37
N ARG A 204 18.24 5.49 13.13
CA ARG A 204 17.51 6.68 12.66
C ARG A 204 16.00 6.44 12.66
N LEU A 205 15.56 5.27 12.15
CA LEU A 205 14.16 4.86 12.23
C LEU A 205 13.66 4.82 13.69
N GLN A 206 14.43 4.23 14.60
CA GLN A 206 14.06 4.17 16.03
C GLN A 206 13.94 5.56 16.65
N LYS A 207 14.89 6.47 16.41
CA LYS A 207 14.82 7.87 16.87
C LYS A 207 13.57 8.57 16.33
N PHE A 208 13.25 8.38 15.05
CA PHE A 208 12.04 8.93 14.45
C PHE A 208 10.78 8.40 15.14
N LEU A 209 10.66 7.07 15.33
CA LEU A 209 9.52 6.43 15.98
C LEU A 209 9.36 6.84 17.46
N GLU A 210 10.44 7.27 18.11
CA GLU A 210 10.42 7.81 19.48
C GLU A 210 9.96 9.28 19.56
N GLY A 211 9.69 9.91 18.42
CA GLY A 211 9.24 11.30 18.30
C GLY A 211 10.38 12.32 18.22
N ARG A 212 11.63 11.88 18.02
CA ARG A 212 12.82 12.74 17.95
C ARG A 212 13.13 13.18 16.51
N LYS A 213 12.10 13.56 15.75
CA LYS A 213 12.21 13.98 14.34
C LYS A 213 13.12 15.19 14.16
N LYS A 214 12.98 16.21 15.02
CA LYS A 214 13.76 17.46 14.96
C LYS A 214 15.26 17.19 15.15
N ASP A 215 15.61 16.49 16.23
CA ASP A 215 16.98 16.08 16.52
C ASP A 215 17.56 15.25 15.36
N LEU A 216 16.79 14.30 14.80
CA LEU A 216 17.22 13.48 13.67
C LEU A 216 17.51 14.33 12.43
N LEU A 217 16.66 15.30 12.10
CA LEU A 217 16.85 16.19 10.95
C LEU A 217 18.09 17.08 11.12
N GLU A 218 18.34 17.59 12.32
CA GLU A 218 19.54 18.36 12.64
C GLU A 218 20.80 17.51 12.47
N GLU A 219 20.83 16.30 13.05
CA GLU A 219 21.94 15.35 12.89
C GLU A 219 22.21 15.04 11.41
N MET A 220 21.17 14.72 10.63
CA MET A 220 21.31 14.40 9.21
C MET A 220 21.83 15.59 8.38
N ARG A 221 21.43 16.82 8.71
CA ARG A 221 21.92 18.04 8.03
C ARG A 221 23.39 18.29 8.31
N GLU A 222 23.83 18.07 9.55
CA GLU A 222 25.25 18.19 9.89
C GLU A 222 26.10 17.10 9.22
N GLU A 223 25.61 15.85 9.19
CA GLU A 223 26.27 14.78 8.43
C GLU A 223 26.36 15.10 6.92
N MET A 224 25.30 15.66 6.34
CA MET A 224 25.25 16.07 4.93
C MET A 224 26.29 17.16 4.63
N LYS A 225 26.39 18.18 5.50
CA LYS A 225 27.38 19.26 5.37
C LYS A 225 28.80 18.73 5.51
N ALA A 226 29.05 17.83 6.45
CA ALA A 226 30.35 17.20 6.65
C ALA A 226 30.76 16.38 5.42
N ALA A 227 29.86 15.55 4.88
CA ALA A 227 30.11 14.80 3.66
C ALA A 227 30.42 15.72 2.46
N ALA A 228 29.71 16.84 2.32
CA ALA A 228 29.98 17.83 1.27
C ALA A 228 31.35 18.51 1.45
N ALA A 229 31.73 18.87 2.68
CA ALA A 229 33.03 19.45 3.01
C ALA A 229 34.19 18.49 2.72
N GLU A 230 33.98 17.20 2.92
CA GLU A 230 34.94 16.12 2.59
C GLU A 230 34.87 15.67 1.13
N LEU A 231 34.15 16.39 0.26
CA LEU A 231 33.98 16.10 -1.17
C LEU A 231 33.29 14.73 -1.46
N ARG A 232 32.58 14.17 -0.49
CA ARG A 232 31.74 12.95 -0.62
C ARG A 232 30.35 13.30 -1.16
N PHE A 233 30.29 13.78 -2.41
CA PHE A 233 29.06 14.36 -2.99
C PHE A 233 27.89 13.37 -3.12
N GLU A 234 28.15 12.09 -3.41
CA GLU A 234 27.09 11.07 -3.53
C GLU A 234 26.37 10.84 -2.19
N GLU A 235 27.14 10.79 -1.10
CA GLU A 235 26.60 10.64 0.25
C GLU A 235 25.83 11.89 0.68
N ALA A 236 26.38 13.08 0.42
CA ALA A 236 25.69 14.34 0.69
C ALA A 236 24.37 14.45 -0.09
N ALA A 237 24.35 14.06 -1.37
CA ALA A 237 23.14 14.04 -2.19
C ALA A 237 22.10 13.06 -1.63
N ARG A 238 22.52 11.86 -1.21
CA ARG A 238 21.63 10.89 -0.58
C ARG A 238 21.01 11.42 0.72
N LEU A 239 21.82 12.00 1.60
CA LEU A 239 21.35 12.57 2.87
C LEU A 239 20.38 13.75 2.63
N ARG A 240 20.69 14.63 1.67
CA ARG A 240 19.79 15.71 1.24
C ARG A 240 18.44 15.17 0.82
N ASP A 241 18.43 14.15 -0.03
CA ASP A 241 17.19 13.58 -0.55
C ASP A 241 16.40 12.92 0.59
N GLU A 242 17.05 12.15 1.48
CA GLU A 242 16.44 11.55 2.68
C GLU A 242 15.83 12.62 3.63
N ILE A 243 16.55 13.73 3.87
CA ILE A 243 16.04 14.88 4.65
C ILE A 243 14.78 15.43 4.01
N HIS A 244 14.82 15.67 2.69
CA HIS A 244 13.67 16.18 1.96
C HIS A 244 12.48 15.20 2.02
N LEU A 245 12.72 13.89 2.00
CA LEU A 245 11.67 12.88 2.19
C LEU A 245 11.03 12.95 3.59
N LEU A 246 11.83 13.19 4.63
CA LEU A 246 11.37 13.33 6.02
C LEU A 246 10.59 14.63 6.24
N GLU A 247 10.98 15.71 5.57
CA GLU A 247 10.29 17.01 5.65
C GLU A 247 8.97 16.99 4.85
N THR A 248 8.92 16.30 3.72
CA THR A 248 7.73 16.22 2.85
C THR A 248 6.82 15.03 3.15
N LEU A 249 7.05 14.36 4.28
CA LEU A 249 6.29 13.18 4.68
C LEU A 249 4.79 13.49 4.80
N ASP A 250 4.45 14.72 5.16
CA ASP A 250 3.11 15.28 5.33
C ASP A 250 2.35 15.44 3.99
N GLN A 251 3.08 15.58 2.88
CA GLN A 251 2.51 15.84 1.53
C GLN A 251 2.26 14.54 0.75
N ARG A 252 2.73 13.40 1.26
CA ARG A 252 2.76 12.12 0.54
C ARG A 252 1.57 11.22 0.86
N GLY A 253 0.39 11.71 0.49
CA GLY A 253 -0.80 10.89 0.30
C GLY A 253 -1.44 10.36 1.58
N GLU A 254 -2.76 10.29 1.54
CA GLU A 254 -3.60 9.79 2.61
C GLU A 254 -3.21 8.35 3.01
N LEU A 255 -3.02 8.11 4.32
CA LEU A 255 -2.80 6.76 4.87
C LEU A 255 -3.96 5.78 4.54
N ASP A 256 -5.12 6.31 4.12
CA ASP A 256 -6.33 5.56 3.78
C ASP A 256 -6.52 5.30 2.27
N THR A 257 -6.02 6.14 1.35
CA THR A 257 -6.21 5.93 -0.11
C THR A 257 -4.98 5.42 -0.83
N HIS A 258 -3.85 5.30 -0.14
CA HIS A 258 -2.67 4.59 -0.66
C HIS A 258 -2.38 3.36 0.19
N VAL A 259 -3.44 2.62 0.55
CA VAL A 259 -3.28 1.17 0.70
C VAL A 259 -2.89 0.69 -0.70
N GLN A 260 -1.58 0.64 -0.98
CA GLN A 260 -1.13 -0.37 -1.93
C GLN A 260 -1.77 -1.65 -1.42
N PRO A 261 -2.54 -2.37 -2.27
CA PRO A 261 -3.23 -3.58 -1.84
C PRO A 261 -2.23 -4.35 -1.02
N GLU A 262 -2.63 -4.71 0.21
CA GLU A 262 -1.77 -5.40 1.17
C GLU A 262 -0.85 -6.28 0.34
N VAL A 263 0.47 -6.12 0.46
CA VAL A 263 1.40 -7.10 -0.11
C VAL A 263 1.13 -8.36 0.70
N PHE A 264 -0.01 -9.00 0.41
CA PHE A 264 -0.32 -10.36 0.71
C PHE A 264 0.92 -11.07 0.21
N HIS A 265 1.45 -11.96 1.04
CA HIS A 265 2.49 -12.85 0.59
C HIS A 265 1.94 -13.61 -0.64
N ILE A 266 2.22 -13.08 -1.83
CA ILE A 266 1.99 -13.76 -3.09
C ILE A 266 3.16 -14.73 -3.11
N ASP A 267 2.89 -15.94 -2.66
CA ASP A 267 3.74 -17.07 -2.94
C ASP A 267 3.48 -17.43 -4.41
N PRO A 268 4.34 -17.01 -5.37
CA PRO A 268 4.04 -17.15 -6.79
C PRO A 268 3.90 -18.62 -7.15
N LYS A 269 4.68 -19.51 -6.51
CA LYS A 269 4.60 -20.95 -6.72
C LYS A 269 3.23 -21.50 -6.32
N LYS A 270 2.71 -21.13 -5.13
CA LYS A 270 1.36 -21.53 -4.71
C LYS A 270 0.26 -20.89 -5.55
N GLY A 271 0.46 -19.65 -6.00
CA GLY A 271 -0.44 -18.96 -6.93
C GLY A 271 -0.58 -19.70 -8.24
N LEU A 272 0.55 -19.99 -8.91
CA LEU A 272 0.58 -20.73 -10.18
C LEU A 272 0.04 -22.16 -10.04
N ALA A 273 0.42 -22.88 -8.98
CA ALA A 273 -0.13 -24.22 -8.72
C ALA A 273 -1.63 -24.19 -8.40
N GLY A 274 -2.13 -23.09 -7.82
CA GLY A 274 -3.54 -22.85 -7.61
C GLY A 274 -4.26 -22.57 -8.93
N LEU A 275 -3.69 -21.73 -9.79
CA LEU A 275 -4.24 -21.41 -11.12
C LEU A 275 -4.29 -22.63 -12.01
N GLN A 276 -3.24 -23.47 -12.02
CA GLN A 276 -3.24 -24.72 -12.77
C GLN A 276 -4.44 -25.60 -12.40
N ARG A 277 -4.74 -25.73 -11.09
CA ARG A 277 -5.87 -26.53 -10.61
C ARG A 277 -7.23 -25.88 -10.92
N VAL A 278 -7.36 -24.58 -10.69
CA VAL A 278 -8.61 -23.84 -10.89
C VAL A 278 -9.01 -23.79 -12.37
N LEU A 279 -8.03 -23.52 -13.24
CA LEU A 279 -8.22 -23.37 -14.68
C LEU A 279 -8.00 -24.68 -15.46
N GLN A 280 -7.70 -25.78 -14.75
CA GLN A 280 -7.48 -27.12 -15.33
C GLN A 280 -6.40 -27.13 -16.42
N LEU A 281 -5.32 -26.37 -16.21
CA LEU A 281 -4.24 -26.26 -17.19
C LEU A 281 -3.39 -27.55 -17.22
N PRO A 282 -2.94 -28.00 -18.40
CA PRO A 282 -2.14 -29.24 -18.54
C PRO A 282 -0.78 -29.14 -17.86
N LYS A 283 -0.21 -27.93 -17.75
CA LYS A 283 1.06 -27.63 -17.09
C LYS A 283 0.91 -26.39 -16.22
N SER A 284 1.84 -26.20 -15.29
CA SER A 284 1.89 -24.96 -14.50
C SER A 284 2.09 -23.77 -15.45
N PRO A 285 1.24 -22.73 -15.38
CA PRO A 285 1.43 -21.53 -16.21
C PRO A 285 2.75 -20.85 -15.81
N ARG A 286 3.43 -20.28 -16.80
CA ARG A 286 4.65 -19.49 -16.62
C ARG A 286 4.44 -18.05 -17.04
N VAL A 287 3.79 -17.82 -18.17
CA VAL A 287 3.53 -16.48 -18.70
C VAL A 287 2.07 -16.11 -18.52
N ILE A 288 1.81 -15.00 -17.85
CA ILE A 288 0.47 -14.42 -17.68
C ILE A 288 0.50 -12.99 -18.23
N GLU A 289 -0.35 -12.66 -19.19
CA GLU A 289 -0.55 -11.27 -19.64
C GLU A 289 -1.84 -10.71 -19.06
N GLY A 290 -1.80 -9.46 -18.59
CA GLY A 290 -2.94 -8.72 -18.06
C GLY A 290 -3.27 -7.52 -18.95
N VAL A 291 -4.55 -7.32 -19.29
CA VAL A 291 -5.03 -6.23 -20.13
C VAL A 291 -6.02 -5.36 -19.36
N ASP A 292 -5.77 -4.05 -19.35
CA ASP A 292 -6.67 -3.01 -18.80
C ASP A 292 -6.96 -1.96 -19.88
N ILE A 293 -8.21 -1.49 -19.96
CA ILE A 293 -8.64 -0.39 -20.84
C ILE A 293 -8.89 0.85 -20.01
N ALA A 294 -8.29 1.96 -20.42
CA ALA A 294 -8.42 3.20 -19.69
C ALA A 294 -8.77 4.38 -20.62
N HIS A 295 -9.76 5.16 -20.19
CA HIS A 295 -10.32 6.28 -20.95
C HIS A 295 -9.65 7.58 -20.53
N LEU A 296 -9.09 8.33 -21.49
CA LEU A 296 -8.56 9.67 -21.24
C LEU A 296 -9.69 10.72 -21.34
N ALA A 297 -9.57 11.79 -20.56
CA ALA A 297 -10.45 12.95 -20.69
C ALA A 297 -10.10 13.71 -21.98
N GLY A 298 -10.72 13.30 -23.10
CA GLY A 298 -10.47 13.91 -24.42
C GLY A 298 -10.64 12.97 -25.63
N SER A 299 -11.55 11.98 -25.57
CA SER A 299 -11.84 11.01 -26.65
C SER A 299 -10.75 9.98 -27.01
N GLU A 300 -9.57 10.02 -26.39
CA GLU A 300 -8.54 9.01 -26.59
C GLU A 300 -8.68 7.83 -25.62
N THR A 301 -8.71 6.60 -26.15
CA THR A 301 -8.69 5.37 -25.34
C THR A 301 -7.31 4.72 -25.44
N VAL A 302 -6.79 4.27 -24.30
CA VAL A 302 -5.49 3.58 -24.22
C VAL A 302 -5.67 2.26 -23.50
N ALA A 303 -5.05 1.21 -24.02
CA ALA A 303 -4.92 -0.05 -23.32
C ALA A 303 -3.52 -0.25 -22.77
N SER A 304 -3.45 -0.90 -21.62
CA SER A 304 -2.23 -1.31 -20.96
C SER A 304 -2.15 -2.83 -20.93
N VAL A 305 -1.04 -3.36 -21.44
CA VAL A 305 -0.71 -4.78 -21.35
C VAL A 305 0.49 -4.94 -20.43
N VAL A 306 0.33 -5.75 -19.38
CA VAL A 306 1.40 -6.12 -18.45
C VAL A 306 1.70 -7.61 -18.60
N GLN A 307 2.95 -8.00 -18.36
CA GLN A 307 3.37 -9.39 -18.48
C GLN A 307 3.95 -9.87 -17.16
N PHE A 308 3.63 -11.09 -16.77
CA PHE A 308 4.16 -11.77 -15.61
C PHE A 308 4.85 -13.05 -16.06
N LEU A 309 6.04 -13.30 -15.52
CA LEU A 309 6.81 -14.52 -15.72
C LEU A 309 7.01 -15.22 -14.38
N ASP A 310 6.65 -16.50 -14.31
CA ASP A 310 6.68 -17.32 -13.10
C ASP A 310 6.00 -16.63 -11.89
N GLY A 311 4.88 -15.96 -12.17
CA GLY A 311 4.03 -15.28 -11.18
C GLY A 311 4.60 -13.96 -10.66
N LEU A 312 5.63 -13.41 -11.30
CA LEU A 312 6.24 -12.12 -10.97
C LEU A 312 6.15 -11.15 -12.15
N PRO A 313 5.99 -9.83 -11.92
CA PRO A 313 5.90 -8.87 -13.01
C PRO A 313 7.19 -8.78 -13.82
N PHE A 314 7.05 -8.85 -15.14
CA PHE A 314 8.12 -8.73 -16.12
C PHE A 314 7.96 -7.43 -16.92
N LYS A 315 8.45 -6.32 -16.34
CA LYS A 315 8.34 -4.96 -16.89
C LYS A 315 8.83 -4.80 -18.34
N PRO A 316 9.90 -5.47 -18.81
CA PRO A 316 10.30 -5.38 -20.21
C PRO A 316 9.23 -5.86 -21.21
N GLY A 317 8.27 -6.69 -20.76
CA GLY A 317 7.14 -7.15 -21.56
C GLY A 317 5.94 -6.18 -21.57
N TYR A 318 5.99 -5.06 -20.84
CA TYR A 318 4.85 -4.15 -20.73
C TYR A 318 4.68 -3.30 -21.98
N ARG A 319 3.44 -3.05 -22.40
CA ARG A 319 3.12 -2.27 -23.60
C ARG A 319 1.90 -1.39 -23.39
N HIS A 320 1.89 -0.23 -24.04
CA HIS A 320 0.71 0.62 -24.19
C HIS A 320 0.24 0.58 -25.64
N TYR A 321 -1.07 0.54 -25.82
CA TYR A 321 -1.71 0.58 -27.14
C TYR A 321 -2.66 1.77 -27.16
N ARG A 322 -2.41 2.73 -28.07
CA ARG A 322 -3.41 3.74 -28.41
C ARG A 322 -4.45 3.09 -29.33
N ILE A 323 -5.72 3.16 -28.92
CA ILE A 323 -6.87 2.65 -29.68
C ILE A 323 -7.16 3.62 -30.82
N ARG A 324 -7.42 3.10 -32.01
CA ARG A 324 -7.60 3.92 -33.23
C ARG A 324 -8.91 3.63 -33.95
N ALA A 325 -9.43 2.41 -33.85
CA ALA A 325 -10.53 1.94 -34.67
C ALA A 325 -11.92 2.14 -34.04
N VAL A 326 -11.99 2.72 -32.83
CA VAL A 326 -13.21 2.83 -32.03
C VAL A 326 -13.56 4.31 -31.85
N GLU A 327 -14.71 4.75 -32.36
CA GLU A 327 -15.26 6.08 -32.11
C GLU A 327 -16.10 6.06 -30.81
N GLY A 328 -15.69 6.84 -29.80
CA GLY A 328 -16.39 6.95 -28.52
C GLY A 328 -15.92 5.96 -27.45
N VAL A 329 -16.75 5.76 -26.41
CA VAL A 329 -16.46 4.87 -25.27
C VAL A 329 -17.02 3.49 -25.57
N ASP A 330 -16.23 2.66 -26.25
CA ASP A 330 -16.52 1.23 -26.45
C ASP A 330 -15.34 0.37 -25.99
N ASP A 331 -15.44 -0.06 -24.73
CA ASP A 331 -14.49 -0.95 -24.06
C ASP A 331 -14.36 -2.30 -24.76
N PHE A 332 -15.45 -2.83 -25.34
CA PHE A 332 -15.42 -4.13 -26.01
C PHE A 332 -14.64 -4.05 -27.32
N GLY A 333 -14.92 -3.04 -28.14
CA GLY A 333 -14.16 -2.75 -29.34
C GLY A 333 -12.68 -2.50 -29.04
N SER A 334 -12.39 -1.79 -27.95
CA SER A 334 -11.02 -1.50 -27.51
C SER A 334 -10.24 -2.76 -27.11
N ILE A 335 -10.87 -3.68 -26.37
CA ILE A 335 -10.26 -4.98 -26.02
C ILE A 335 -10.02 -5.81 -27.27
N HIS A 336 -11.01 -5.88 -28.16
CA HIS A 336 -10.89 -6.62 -29.42
C HIS A 336 -9.71 -6.10 -30.26
N GLU A 337 -9.57 -4.78 -30.44
CA GLU A 337 -8.46 -4.18 -31.19
C GLU A 337 -7.09 -4.53 -30.58
N VAL A 338 -6.96 -4.43 -29.26
CA VAL A 338 -5.69 -4.65 -28.55
C VAL A 338 -5.27 -6.11 -28.61
N VAL A 339 -6.21 -7.02 -28.34
CA VAL A 339 -5.98 -8.46 -28.42
C VAL A 339 -5.61 -8.83 -29.86
N ALA A 340 -6.37 -8.38 -30.85
CA ALA A 340 -6.05 -8.65 -32.25
C ALA A 340 -4.63 -8.18 -32.62
N ARG A 341 -4.29 -6.92 -32.29
CA ARG A 341 -2.96 -6.35 -32.60
C ARG A 341 -1.82 -7.04 -31.86
N ARG A 342 -2.01 -7.40 -30.60
CA ARG A 342 -0.97 -8.07 -29.79
C ARG A 342 -0.69 -9.46 -30.33
N PHE A 343 -1.74 -10.26 -30.55
CA PHE A 343 -1.60 -11.67 -30.88
C PHE A 343 -1.32 -11.92 -32.37
N GLN A 344 -1.78 -11.05 -33.27
CA GLN A 344 -1.32 -11.06 -34.67
C GLN A 344 0.20 -10.85 -34.73
N ARG A 345 0.71 -9.85 -34.01
CA ARG A 345 2.15 -9.59 -33.96
C ARG A 345 2.94 -10.77 -33.39
N LEU A 346 2.49 -11.36 -32.28
CA LEU A 346 3.15 -12.54 -31.71
C LEU A 346 3.18 -13.70 -32.71
N HIS A 347 2.09 -13.92 -33.44
CA HIS A 347 2.01 -14.94 -34.49
C HIS A 347 2.99 -14.67 -35.64
N ASP A 348 3.00 -13.44 -36.16
CA ASP A 348 3.85 -13.02 -37.28
C ASP A 348 5.35 -13.10 -36.92
N GLU A 349 5.70 -12.77 -35.67
CA GLU A 349 7.07 -12.83 -35.14
C GLU A 349 7.47 -14.25 -34.69
N GLY A 350 6.55 -15.23 -34.76
CA GLY A 350 6.78 -16.60 -34.30
C GLY A 350 7.02 -16.72 -32.78
N GLU A 351 6.56 -15.74 -32.01
CA GLU A 351 6.67 -15.73 -30.56
C GLU A 351 5.62 -16.63 -29.90
N VAL A 352 5.97 -17.19 -28.75
CA VAL A 352 5.08 -18.08 -27.99
C VAL A 352 4.01 -17.25 -27.28
N PHE A 353 2.75 -17.69 -27.37
CA PHE A 353 1.65 -17.05 -26.66
C PHE A 353 1.79 -17.21 -25.13
N PRO A 354 1.25 -16.27 -24.33
CA PRO A 354 1.15 -16.45 -22.89
C PRO A 354 0.35 -17.70 -22.53
N ASP A 355 0.62 -18.32 -21.38
CA ASP A 355 -0.19 -19.45 -20.91
C ASP A 355 -1.59 -18.99 -20.46
N ILE A 356 -1.70 -17.76 -19.93
CA ILE A 356 -2.96 -17.13 -19.51
C ILE A 356 -3.03 -15.68 -20.01
N LEU A 357 -4.17 -15.30 -20.59
CA LEU A 357 -4.54 -13.92 -20.86
C LEU A 357 -5.66 -13.49 -19.88
N LEU A 358 -5.35 -12.57 -18.98
CA LEU A 358 -6.29 -11.98 -18.04
C LEU A 358 -6.80 -10.63 -18.58
N VAL A 359 -8.11 -10.49 -18.71
CA VAL A 359 -8.78 -9.25 -19.10
C VAL A 359 -9.44 -8.62 -17.87
N ASP A 360 -9.18 -7.34 -17.60
CA ASP A 360 -9.93 -6.61 -16.56
C ASP A 360 -11.35 -6.33 -17.05
N GLY A 361 -12.33 -7.01 -16.46
CA GLY A 361 -13.72 -6.92 -16.91
C GLY A 361 -14.57 -8.13 -16.53
N GLY A 362 -15.79 -8.15 -17.04
CA GLY A 362 -16.73 -9.25 -16.89
C GLY A 362 -16.84 -10.10 -18.16
N ARG A 363 -17.96 -10.82 -18.27
CA ARG A 363 -18.23 -11.75 -19.39
C ARG A 363 -18.20 -11.09 -20.77
N GLY A 364 -18.67 -9.83 -20.88
CA GLY A 364 -18.65 -9.10 -22.16
C GLY A 364 -17.23 -8.87 -22.67
N GLN A 365 -16.32 -8.46 -21.77
CA GLN A 365 -14.91 -8.24 -22.08
C GLN A 365 -14.19 -9.55 -22.44
N LEU A 366 -14.52 -10.65 -21.75
CA LEU A 366 -14.03 -11.99 -22.10
C LEU A 366 -14.42 -12.37 -23.53
N HIS A 367 -15.70 -12.21 -23.89
CA HIS A 367 -16.18 -12.54 -25.24
C HIS A 367 -15.56 -11.64 -26.32
N ALA A 368 -15.33 -10.36 -26.04
CA ALA A 368 -14.64 -9.45 -26.96
C ALA A 368 -13.20 -9.90 -27.24
N ALA A 369 -12.48 -10.38 -26.22
CA ALA A 369 -11.16 -10.95 -26.39
C ALA A 369 -11.17 -12.25 -27.20
N LEU A 370 -12.12 -13.15 -26.94
CA LEU A 370 -12.26 -14.41 -27.71
C LEU A 370 -12.61 -14.15 -29.18
N ALA A 371 -13.52 -13.21 -29.45
CA ALA A 371 -13.90 -12.84 -30.80
C ALA A 371 -12.70 -12.33 -31.63
N ALA A 372 -11.72 -11.68 -30.99
CA ALA A 372 -10.49 -11.27 -31.66
C ALA A 372 -9.66 -12.47 -32.13
N PHE A 373 -9.58 -13.55 -31.34
CA PHE A 373 -8.91 -14.78 -31.77
C PHE A 373 -9.64 -15.48 -32.91
N ASP A 374 -10.97 -15.54 -32.85
CA ASP A 374 -11.81 -16.09 -33.91
C ASP A 374 -11.62 -15.34 -35.23
N ALA A 375 -11.60 -14.01 -35.19
CA ALA A 375 -11.37 -13.15 -36.35
C ALA A 375 -9.98 -13.36 -36.98
N LEU A 376 -8.96 -13.63 -36.15
CA LEU A 376 -7.61 -13.94 -36.63
C LEU A 376 -7.43 -15.42 -37.01
N GLN A 377 -8.43 -16.27 -36.77
CA GLN A 377 -8.34 -17.73 -36.92
C GLN A 377 -7.17 -18.34 -36.12
N LEU A 378 -6.85 -17.75 -34.97
CA LEU A 378 -5.78 -18.20 -34.09
C LEU A 378 -6.37 -18.96 -32.89
N GLN A 379 -5.69 -20.02 -32.46
CA GLN A 379 -6.08 -20.71 -31.24
C GLN A 379 -5.73 -19.84 -30.01
N PRO A 380 -6.71 -19.49 -29.16
CA PRO A 380 -6.45 -18.64 -28.01
C PRO A 380 -5.64 -19.39 -26.93
N PRO A 381 -4.87 -18.68 -26.11
CA PRO A 381 -4.38 -19.21 -24.85
C PRO A 381 -5.54 -19.37 -23.84
N CYS A 382 -5.27 -19.71 -22.58
CA CYS A 382 -6.31 -19.67 -21.56
C CYS A 382 -6.74 -18.21 -21.30
N VAL A 383 -7.87 -17.79 -21.87
CA VAL A 383 -8.41 -16.43 -21.68
C VAL A 383 -9.38 -16.42 -20.51
N VAL A 384 -9.19 -15.50 -19.57
CA VAL A 384 -10.04 -15.33 -18.39
C VAL A 384 -10.32 -13.86 -18.15
N ALA A 385 -11.44 -13.55 -17.49
CA ALA A 385 -11.74 -12.18 -17.06
C ALA A 385 -12.04 -12.12 -15.56
N LEU A 386 -11.60 -11.05 -14.89
CA LEU A 386 -11.77 -10.87 -13.45
C LEU A 386 -12.57 -9.59 -13.15
N ALA A 387 -13.80 -9.74 -12.63
CA ALA A 387 -14.66 -8.60 -12.35
C ALA A 387 -14.38 -7.98 -10.97
N LYS A 388 -14.14 -6.66 -10.94
CA LYS A 388 -13.72 -5.89 -9.76
C LYS A 388 -14.69 -5.89 -8.56
N ARG A 389 -16.00 -5.98 -8.77
CA ARG A 389 -17.00 -5.82 -7.67
C ARG A 389 -17.06 -7.01 -6.71
N GLN A 390 -16.96 -8.22 -7.22
CA GLN A 390 -17.12 -9.45 -6.43
C GLN A 390 -15.94 -10.42 -6.59
N GLU A 391 -14.89 -10.01 -7.32
CA GLU A 391 -13.72 -10.85 -7.61
C GLU A 391 -14.13 -12.17 -8.28
N GLU A 392 -15.10 -12.07 -9.18
CA GLU A 392 -15.67 -13.18 -9.94
C GLU A 392 -14.81 -13.47 -11.18
N LEU A 393 -14.37 -14.72 -11.30
CA LEU A 393 -13.52 -15.18 -12.38
C LEU A 393 -14.38 -15.82 -13.48
N TYR A 394 -14.41 -15.20 -14.65
CA TYR A 394 -15.11 -15.69 -15.84
C TYR A 394 -14.16 -16.50 -16.71
N VAL A 395 -14.62 -17.66 -17.17
CA VAL A 395 -13.90 -18.58 -18.07
C VAL A 395 -14.82 -18.95 -19.25
N PRO A 396 -14.29 -19.29 -20.44
CA PRO A 396 -15.10 -19.46 -21.66
C PRO A 396 -16.16 -20.56 -21.56
N ASP A 397 -15.80 -21.70 -20.97
CA ASP A 397 -16.64 -22.91 -20.97
C ASP A 397 -17.63 -22.99 -19.80
N ARG A 398 -17.93 -21.87 -19.12
CA ARG A 398 -18.86 -21.83 -17.98
C ARG A 398 -19.85 -20.69 -18.07
N SER A 399 -21.12 -21.00 -17.83
CA SER A 399 -22.20 -20.01 -17.74
C SER A 399 -22.13 -19.16 -16.48
N GLU A 400 -21.65 -19.73 -15.36
CA GLU A 400 -21.51 -19.07 -14.07
C GLU A 400 -20.04 -18.78 -13.73
N PRO A 401 -19.73 -17.63 -13.10
CA PRO A 401 -18.38 -17.28 -12.71
C PRO A 401 -17.86 -18.18 -11.58
N LEU A 402 -16.56 -18.46 -11.62
CA LEU A 402 -15.85 -19.13 -10.54
C LEU A 402 -15.65 -18.17 -9.36
N ARG A 403 -16.22 -18.52 -8.20
CA ARG A 403 -15.99 -17.81 -6.94
C ARG A 403 -14.86 -18.46 -6.17
N LEU A 404 -13.69 -17.83 -6.20
CA LEU A 404 -12.53 -18.28 -5.44
C LEU A 404 -12.60 -17.75 -4.01
N ALA A 405 -12.15 -18.54 -3.04
CA ALA A 405 -12.03 -18.08 -1.66
C ALA A 405 -11.11 -16.84 -1.60
N ARG A 406 -11.49 -15.80 -0.84
CA ARG A 406 -10.71 -14.55 -0.69
C ARG A 406 -9.27 -14.74 -0.22
N ARG A 407 -8.98 -15.87 0.44
CA ARG A 407 -7.64 -16.25 0.90
C ARG A 407 -6.85 -17.11 -0.10
N SER A 408 -7.43 -17.43 -1.26
CA SER A 408 -6.81 -18.26 -2.29
C SER A 408 -5.60 -17.56 -2.91
N PHE A 409 -4.47 -18.28 -2.99
CA PHE A 409 -3.27 -17.78 -3.67
C PHE A 409 -3.50 -17.57 -5.18
N ALA A 410 -4.39 -18.35 -5.80
CA ALA A 410 -4.73 -18.20 -7.22
C ALA A 410 -5.46 -16.88 -7.48
N LEU A 411 -6.47 -16.57 -6.65
CA LEU A 411 -7.21 -15.31 -6.77
C LEU A 411 -6.29 -14.11 -6.54
N ARG A 412 -5.43 -14.17 -5.52
CA ARG A 412 -4.47 -13.11 -5.22
C ARG A 412 -3.48 -12.85 -6.36
N LEU A 413 -3.05 -13.91 -7.06
CA LEU A 413 -2.17 -13.76 -8.22
C LEU A 413 -2.90 -13.08 -9.39
N LEU A 414 -4.15 -13.43 -9.67
CA LEU A 414 -4.95 -12.75 -10.70
C LEU A 414 -5.26 -11.30 -10.33
N GLN A 415 -5.59 -11.03 -9.06
CA GLN A 415 -5.74 -9.67 -8.56
C GLN A 415 -4.46 -8.87 -8.74
N TYR A 416 -3.28 -9.47 -8.48
CA TYR A 416 -2.01 -8.78 -8.68
C TYR A 416 -1.75 -8.43 -10.14
N VAL A 417 -2.03 -9.35 -11.07
CA VAL A 417 -1.91 -9.08 -12.51
C VAL A 417 -2.85 -7.93 -12.92
N ARG A 418 -4.11 -7.96 -12.48
CA ARG A 418 -5.09 -6.90 -12.76
C ARG A 418 -4.67 -5.55 -12.16
N ASP A 419 -4.33 -5.53 -10.89
CA ASP A 419 -3.99 -4.31 -10.17
C ASP A 419 -2.70 -3.68 -10.74
N GLU A 420 -1.76 -4.50 -11.22
CA GLU A 420 -0.57 -4.04 -11.93
C GLU A 420 -0.88 -3.48 -13.33
N ALA A 421 -1.82 -4.10 -14.06
CA ALA A 421 -2.33 -3.56 -15.33
C ALA A 421 -2.97 -2.18 -15.12
N HIS A 422 -3.82 -2.08 -14.11
CA HIS A 422 -4.48 -0.84 -13.72
C HIS A 422 -3.49 0.24 -13.26
N ARG A 423 -2.51 -0.13 -12.43
CA ARG A 423 -1.44 0.78 -12.00
C ARG A 423 -0.63 1.30 -13.19
N PHE A 424 -0.32 0.44 -14.14
CA PHE A 424 0.43 0.80 -15.33
C PHE A 424 -0.35 1.73 -16.27
N ALA A 425 -1.67 1.54 -16.37
CA ALA A 425 -2.57 2.46 -17.06
C ALA A 425 -2.58 3.84 -16.39
N GLN A 426 -2.82 3.90 -15.08
CA GLN A 426 -2.87 5.17 -14.31
C GLN A 426 -1.56 5.96 -14.41
N HIS A 427 -0.40 5.30 -14.35
CA HIS A 427 0.89 5.97 -14.48
C HIS A 427 1.04 6.68 -15.83
N TYR A 428 0.55 6.07 -16.91
CA TYR A 428 0.57 6.64 -18.25
C TYR A 428 -0.37 7.85 -18.39
N HIS A 429 -1.55 7.80 -17.77
CA HIS A 429 -2.45 8.96 -17.69
C HIS A 429 -1.80 10.18 -17.04
N HIS A 430 -1.03 9.98 -15.97
CA HIS A 430 -0.32 11.07 -15.30
C HIS A 430 0.79 11.69 -16.17
N ILE A 431 1.51 10.87 -16.95
CA ILE A 431 2.54 11.34 -17.89
C ILE A 431 1.91 12.13 -19.04
N LEU A 432 0.81 11.65 -19.63
CA LEU A 432 0.12 12.32 -20.73
C LEU A 432 -0.51 13.65 -20.31
N ARG A 433 -1.13 13.73 -19.12
CA ARG A 433 -1.63 15.01 -18.58
C ARG A 433 -0.51 16.04 -18.39
N ARG A 434 0.67 15.62 -17.94
CA ARG A 434 1.82 16.54 -17.83
C ARG A 434 2.28 17.06 -19.18
N LYS A 435 2.24 16.23 -20.24
CA LYS A 435 2.55 16.66 -21.62
C LYS A 435 1.47 17.56 -22.22
N SER A 436 0.18 17.32 -21.98
CA SER A 436 -0.88 18.18 -22.55
C SER A 436 -0.91 19.58 -21.92
N THR A 437 -0.50 19.72 -20.66
CA THR A 437 -0.44 21.03 -19.97
C THR A 437 0.81 21.84 -20.29
N LEU A 438 1.85 21.19 -20.84
CA LEU A 438 3.10 21.78 -21.31
C LEU A 438 3.14 21.60 -22.83
N GLY A 439 2.39 22.41 -23.58
CA GLY A 439 2.26 22.25 -25.04
C GLY A 439 3.60 22.21 -25.77
N GLU A 440 3.93 21.04 -26.31
CA GLU A 440 4.77 20.81 -27.49
C GLU A 440 3.97 20.05 -28.53
#